data_AF-A0A7S9HC02-F1
#
_entry.id   AF-A0A7S9HC02-F1
#
_cell.length_a   1.000
_cell.length_b   1.000
_cell.length_c   1.000
_cell.angle_alpha   90.00
_cell.angle_beta   90.00
_cell.angle_gamma   90.00
#
_symmetry.space_group_name_H-M   'P 1'
#
loop_
_entity.id
_entity.type
_entity.pdbx_description
1 polymer ?
#
loop_
_entity_poly.entity_id
_entity_poly.type
_entity_poly.pdbx_seq_one_letter_code
_entity_poly.pdbx_strand_id
1 'polypeptide(L)'
;MKSIEIDDDLYAFIAGETKHIGESASDILRRLLMTPATAQNMSAKTAEGTPSSPAKATVSQAAKKAAEATPARTAKTRQSDDILKRATPDVLKDYTKRVDLFLFMLAQLHELHPQEFAEVEKIKGKNRVYFATSKEALLKTGSSTNPKQIPGSAFWVVTNNNTAKKVAMLEQVLQLLGYDQKTSNSLLNRFA
;
A
#
# COMPACT_ATOMS: atom_id res chain seq x y z
N MET A 1 -9.18 -11.74 18.55
CA MET A 1 -8.28 -10.81 19.27
C MET A 1 -8.42 -9.42 18.68
N LYS A 2 -8.30 -8.37 19.48
CA LYS A 2 -8.20 -6.99 18.96
C LYS A 2 -6.75 -6.74 18.57
N SER A 3 -6.52 -6.09 17.44
CA SER A 3 -5.18 -5.75 16.96
C SER A 3 -4.87 -4.28 17.26
N ILE A 4 -3.65 -4.01 17.69
CA ILE A 4 -3.11 -2.67 17.90
C ILE A 4 -1.78 -2.55 17.15
N GLU A 5 -1.45 -1.35 16.68
CA GLU A 5 -0.17 -1.07 16.02
C GLU A 5 0.72 -0.28 16.98
N ILE A 6 2.01 -0.61 16.96
CA ILE A 6 3.04 -0.01 17.80
C ILE A 6 4.27 0.27 16.94
N ASP A 7 5.09 1.24 17.34
CA ASP A 7 6.34 1.58 16.67
C ASP A 7 7.41 0.46 16.82
N ASP A 8 8.42 0.45 15.93
CA ASP A 8 9.42 -0.62 15.82
C ASP A 8 10.32 -0.72 17.06
N ASP A 9 10.63 0.40 17.69
CA ASP A 9 11.39 0.47 18.94
C ASP A 9 10.60 -0.12 20.11
N LEU A 10 9.30 0.18 20.19
CA LEU A 10 8.40 -0.41 21.19
C LEU A 10 8.17 -1.91 20.93
N TYR A 11 8.07 -2.32 19.66
CA TYR A 11 8.01 -3.73 19.29
C TYR A 11 9.29 -4.47 19.72
N ALA A 12 10.47 -3.91 19.44
CA ALA A 12 11.75 -4.50 19.82
C ALA A 12 11.89 -4.61 21.35
N PHE A 13 11.43 -3.59 22.09
CA PHE A 13 11.39 -3.62 23.54
C PHE A 13 10.48 -4.74 24.07
N ILE A 14 9.23 -4.83 23.60
CA ILE A 14 8.28 -5.86 24.05
C ILE A 14 8.78 -7.27 23.67
N ALA A 15 9.36 -7.45 22.47
CA ALA A 15 9.93 -8.72 22.04
C ALA A 15 11.15 -9.14 22.89
N GLY A 16 11.98 -8.17 23.29
CA GLY A 16 13.14 -8.38 24.16
C GLY A 16 12.77 -8.86 25.56
N GLU A 17 11.56 -8.56 26.02
CA GLU A 17 11.03 -9.01 27.31
C GLU A 17 10.52 -10.46 27.31
N THR A 18 10.85 -11.25 26.27
CA THR A 18 10.38 -12.64 26.15
C THR A 18 11.03 -13.56 27.20
N LYS A 19 10.24 -14.27 28.02
CA LYS A 19 10.74 -15.19 29.07
C LYS A 19 10.47 -16.67 28.78
N HIS A 20 9.39 -16.98 28.08
CA HIS A 20 9.02 -18.36 27.73
C HIS A 20 8.88 -18.52 26.22
N ILE A 21 9.37 -19.64 25.69
CA ILE A 21 9.26 -19.94 24.27
C ILE A 21 7.78 -20.11 23.91
N GLY A 22 7.31 -19.31 22.95
CA GLY A 22 5.93 -19.35 22.46
C GLY A 22 4.93 -18.54 23.27
N GLU A 23 5.37 -17.65 24.17
CA GLU A 23 4.44 -16.74 24.86
C GLU A 23 3.83 -15.70 23.91
N SER A 24 2.58 -15.31 24.17
CA SER A 24 1.89 -14.34 23.32
C SER A 24 2.27 -12.91 23.70
N ALA A 25 2.20 -11.98 22.74
CA ALA A 25 2.41 -10.55 23.02
C ALA A 25 1.47 -10.00 24.10
N SER A 26 0.27 -10.57 24.23
CA SER A 26 -0.67 -10.19 25.29
C SER A 26 -0.20 -10.63 26.67
N ASP A 27 0.46 -11.79 26.79
CA ASP A 27 1.00 -12.28 28.05
C ASP A 27 2.21 -11.45 28.50
N ILE A 28 3.08 -11.10 27.55
CA ILE A 28 4.21 -10.18 27.78
C ILE A 28 3.68 -8.83 28.28
N LEU A 29 2.69 -8.25 27.59
CA LEU A 29 2.11 -6.96 27.96
C LEU A 29 1.40 -6.99 29.31
N ARG A 30 0.66 -8.06 29.62
CA ARG A 30 0.03 -8.22 30.95
C ARG A 30 1.10 -8.29 32.03
N ARG A 31 2.19 -9.01 31.83
CA ARG A 31 3.30 -9.08 32.78
C ARG A 31 3.98 -7.72 32.99
N LEU A 32 4.21 -6.96 31.92
CA LEU A 32 4.87 -5.66 31.98
C LEU A 32 3.99 -4.57 32.60
N LEU A 33 2.69 -4.60 32.34
CA LEU A 33 1.76 -3.53 32.73
C LEU A 33 0.91 -3.88 33.96
N MET A 34 0.75 -5.17 34.26
CA MET A 34 -0.13 -5.67 35.32
C MET A 34 0.69 -6.60 36.23
N THR A 35 1.22 -6.04 37.31
CA THR A 35 1.90 -6.78 38.38
C THR A 35 0.95 -7.79 39.06
N PRO A 36 1.44 -8.82 39.79
CA PRO A 36 0.76 -10.11 39.96
C PRO A 36 -0.36 -10.08 41.02
N ALA A 37 -1.44 -9.36 40.75
CA ALA A 37 -2.65 -9.37 41.58
C ALA A 37 -3.89 -9.91 40.85
N THR A 38 -3.83 -10.19 39.54
CA THR A 38 -5.08 -10.37 38.75
C THR A 38 -5.10 -11.50 37.71
N ALA A 39 -4.10 -12.38 37.64
CA ALA A 39 -3.97 -13.36 36.56
C ALA A 39 -4.48 -14.79 36.88
N GLN A 40 -5.45 -14.95 37.78
CA GLN A 40 -6.19 -16.21 37.93
C GLN A 40 -7.63 -16.06 37.43
N ASN A 41 -7.83 -16.00 36.11
CA ASN A 41 -8.94 -16.71 35.49
C ASN A 41 -8.93 -16.59 33.96
N MET A 42 -9.49 -17.60 33.31
CA MET A 42 -9.86 -17.71 31.89
C MET A 42 -8.88 -18.46 30.99
N SER A 43 -8.87 -19.79 31.17
CA SER A 43 -8.58 -20.76 30.12
C SER A 43 -9.68 -21.83 30.10
N ALA A 44 -10.52 -21.83 29.05
CA ALA A 44 -11.35 -22.95 28.55
C ALA A 44 -12.03 -22.47 27.24
N LYS A 45 -11.60 -22.82 26.02
CA LYS A 45 -11.64 -24.09 25.26
C LYS A 45 -13.00 -24.37 24.54
N THR A 46 -13.01 -24.04 23.24
CA THR A 46 -13.39 -24.80 22.01
C THR A 46 -14.76 -25.49 21.82
N ALA A 47 -15.38 -25.26 20.63
CA ALA A 47 -16.02 -26.20 19.65
C ALA A 47 -17.24 -25.54 18.96
N GLU A 48 -17.21 -25.23 17.65
CA GLU A 48 -17.56 -26.05 16.46
C GLU A 48 -19.05 -26.01 16.09
N GLY A 49 -19.37 -25.74 14.81
CA GLY A 49 -20.72 -25.89 14.23
C GLY A 49 -21.00 -25.06 12.98
N THR A 50 -20.91 -25.69 11.80
CA THR A 50 -21.60 -25.31 10.54
C THR A 50 -22.84 -26.22 10.44
N PRO A 51 -24.02 -25.84 9.87
CA PRO A 51 -24.20 -25.91 8.40
C PRO A 51 -25.27 -24.97 7.75
N SER A 52 -25.14 -24.87 6.41
CA SER A 52 -26.17 -24.78 5.35
C SER A 52 -27.16 -23.60 5.16
N SER A 53 -27.07 -23.05 3.94
CA SER A 53 -28.06 -22.35 3.06
C SER A 53 -29.32 -23.20 2.77
N PRO A 54 -30.45 -22.74 2.13
CA PRO A 54 -30.51 -21.83 0.96
C PRO A 54 -31.76 -20.89 0.75
N ALA A 55 -31.64 -20.06 -0.31
CA ALA A 55 -32.69 -19.44 -1.16
C ALA A 55 -33.42 -18.17 -0.67
N LYS A 56 -33.94 -17.21 -1.47
CA LYS A 56 -33.76 -16.65 -2.84
C LYS A 56 -34.84 -15.55 -3.00
N ALA A 57 -34.50 -14.34 -3.47
CA ALA A 57 -35.32 -13.34 -4.21
C ALA A 57 -34.54 -11.99 -4.23
N THR A 58 -34.00 -11.42 -5.32
CA THR A 58 -34.61 -10.74 -6.51
C THR A 58 -35.61 -9.65 -6.08
N VAL A 59 -35.42 -8.33 -6.31
CA VAL A 59 -35.36 -7.52 -7.56
C VAL A 59 -34.78 -6.12 -7.21
N SER A 60 -33.78 -5.56 -7.90
CA SER A 60 -33.82 -4.67 -9.10
C SER A 60 -34.38 -3.23 -8.91
N GLN A 61 -33.49 -2.22 -9.04
CA GLN A 61 -33.55 -1.02 -9.92
C GLN A 61 -32.36 -0.10 -9.56
N ALA A 62 -31.37 0.22 -10.40
CA ALA A 62 -31.31 0.75 -11.77
C ALA A 62 -31.49 2.28 -11.89
N ALA A 63 -30.37 2.99 -11.99
CA ALA A 63 -30.13 4.07 -12.96
C ALA A 63 -28.59 4.33 -13.01
N LYS A 64 -27.84 3.97 -14.08
CA LYS A 64 -27.72 4.60 -15.43
C LYS A 64 -27.14 6.02 -15.35
N LYS A 65 -26.17 6.45 -16.18
CA LYS A 65 -25.47 5.87 -17.35
C LYS A 65 -24.47 6.93 -17.88
N ALA A 66 -23.37 6.45 -18.49
CA ALA A 66 -22.63 7.02 -19.65
C ALA A 66 -21.98 8.41 -19.50
N ALA A 67 -20.88 8.73 -20.17
CA ALA A 67 -20.28 8.24 -21.43
C ALA A 67 -18.76 8.45 -21.31
N GLU A 68 -17.91 7.48 -21.61
CA GLU A 68 -17.45 7.13 -22.97
C GLU A 68 -16.62 8.25 -23.63
N ALA A 69 -15.30 8.06 -23.63
CA ALA A 69 -14.46 8.37 -24.78
C ALA A 69 -13.18 7.54 -24.67
N THR A 70 -13.19 6.39 -25.34
CA THR A 70 -11.97 5.81 -25.89
C THR A 70 -11.34 6.83 -26.83
N PRO A 71 -10.02 6.98 -26.81
CA PRO A 71 -9.35 6.85 -28.09
C PRO A 71 -8.12 5.95 -28.01
N ALA A 72 -8.11 5.02 -28.95
CA ALA A 72 -6.95 4.68 -29.76
C ALA A 72 -5.61 4.56 -29.01
N ARG A 73 -5.29 3.31 -28.66
CA ARG A 73 -3.92 2.84 -28.36
C ARG A 73 -3.06 3.00 -29.62
N THR A 74 -2.70 4.24 -29.91
CA THR A 74 -1.73 4.60 -30.93
C THR A 74 -0.38 4.44 -30.26
N ALA A 75 0.39 3.47 -30.74
CA ALA A 75 1.79 3.31 -30.40
C ALA A 75 2.58 4.57 -30.85
N LYS A 76 2.57 5.61 -30.03
CA LYS A 76 3.61 6.62 -30.02
C LYS A 76 4.48 6.28 -28.83
N THR A 77 5.75 5.98 -29.08
CA THR A 77 6.83 5.97 -28.09
C THR A 77 6.64 7.23 -27.23
N ARG A 78 6.03 7.06 -26.05
CA ARG A 78 5.69 8.15 -25.15
C ARG A 78 7.01 8.83 -24.80
N GLN A 79 7.06 10.16 -24.86
CA GLN A 79 8.31 10.91 -24.75
C GLN A 79 8.97 10.62 -23.40
N SER A 80 9.90 9.67 -23.45
CA SER A 80 10.67 9.14 -22.33
C SER A 80 11.50 10.24 -21.66
N ASP A 81 11.83 11.28 -22.42
CA ASP A 81 12.57 12.43 -21.97
C ASP A 81 11.82 13.29 -20.95
N ASP A 82 10.48 13.35 -20.96
CA ASP A 82 9.74 14.29 -20.12
C ASP A 82 9.81 13.93 -18.63
N ILE A 83 9.72 12.64 -18.29
CA ILE A 83 9.88 12.20 -16.89
C ILE A 83 11.34 12.33 -16.43
N LEU A 84 12.31 12.05 -17.31
CA LEU A 84 13.74 12.18 -17.01
C LEU A 84 14.20 13.63 -16.87
N LYS A 85 13.55 14.57 -17.57
CA LYS A 85 13.78 16.01 -17.44
C LYS A 85 13.19 16.58 -16.14
N ARG A 86 12.10 16.01 -15.63
CA ARG A 86 11.51 16.44 -14.35
C ARG A 86 12.18 15.79 -13.15
N ALA A 87 12.62 14.54 -13.28
CA ALA A 87 13.35 13.81 -12.25
C ALA A 87 14.88 13.99 -12.39
N THR A 88 15.37 15.23 -12.47
CA THR A 88 16.81 15.48 -12.52
C THR A 88 17.48 15.13 -11.19
N PRO A 89 18.71 14.61 -11.20
CA PRO A 89 19.43 14.26 -9.98
C PRO A 89 19.62 15.45 -9.03
N ASP A 90 19.52 16.68 -9.51
CA ASP A 90 19.58 17.88 -8.67
C ASP A 90 18.32 18.05 -7.82
N VAL A 91 17.13 17.97 -8.45
CA VAL A 91 15.84 18.02 -7.75
C VAL A 91 15.66 16.84 -6.79
N LEU A 92 16.18 15.67 -7.16
CA LEU A 92 16.08 14.47 -6.33
C LEU A 92 16.94 14.54 -5.06
N LYS A 93 18.01 15.36 -5.03
CA LYS A 93 18.88 15.53 -3.84
C LYS A 93 18.20 16.31 -2.72
N ASP A 94 17.26 17.20 -3.06
CA ASP A 94 16.50 17.96 -2.06
C ASP A 94 15.62 17.06 -1.18
N TYR A 95 15.32 15.84 -1.64
CA TYR A 95 14.54 14.86 -0.90
C TYR A 95 15.43 13.97 -0.03
N THR A 96 15.46 14.25 1.27
CA THR A 96 16.18 13.44 2.26
C THR A 96 15.50 12.08 2.53
N LYS A 97 14.16 12.01 2.41
CA LYS A 97 13.40 10.79 2.70
C LYS A 97 13.02 10.06 1.42
N ARG A 98 13.28 8.74 1.36
CA ARG A 98 12.92 7.87 0.23
C ARG A 98 11.41 7.83 -0.05
N VAL A 99 10.58 7.98 0.97
CA VAL A 99 9.12 8.05 0.79
C VAL A 99 8.70 9.32 0.05
N ASP A 100 9.35 10.45 0.32
CA ASP A 100 8.99 11.71 -0.31
C ASP A 100 9.45 11.73 -1.78
N LEU A 101 10.63 11.16 -2.05
CA LEU A 101 11.13 10.91 -3.40
C LEU A 101 10.19 10.00 -4.22
N PHE A 102 9.67 8.95 -3.58
CA PHE A 102 8.70 8.04 -4.20
C PHE A 102 7.38 8.74 -4.54
N LEU A 103 6.84 9.54 -3.61
CA LEU A 103 5.63 10.32 -3.84
C LEU A 103 5.83 11.38 -4.93
N PHE A 104 6.99 12.02 -4.97
CA PHE A 104 7.34 12.99 -5.99
C PHE A 104 7.31 12.36 -7.39
N MET A 105 7.97 11.20 -7.58
CA MET A 105 7.96 10.55 -8.90
C MET A 105 6.57 10.08 -9.32
N LEU A 106 5.76 9.56 -8.39
CA LEU A 106 4.37 9.20 -8.68
C LEU A 106 3.54 10.43 -9.08
N ALA A 107 3.76 11.58 -8.43
CA ALA A 107 3.10 12.83 -8.80
C ALA A 107 3.49 13.26 -10.22
N GLN A 108 4.77 13.18 -10.58
CA GLN A 108 5.22 13.50 -11.95
C GLN A 108 4.60 12.57 -12.99
N LEU A 109 4.50 11.27 -12.69
CA LEU A 109 3.88 10.29 -13.59
C LEU A 109 2.38 10.56 -13.78
N HIS A 110 1.68 10.93 -12.71
CA HIS A 110 0.27 11.31 -12.79
C HIS A 110 0.07 12.62 -13.57
N GLU A 111 0.91 13.64 -13.39
CA GLU A 111 0.81 14.89 -14.16
C GLU A 111 1.04 14.68 -15.66
N LEU A 112 1.95 13.80 -16.03
CA LEU A 112 2.23 13.50 -17.44
C LEU A 112 1.15 12.63 -18.09
N HIS A 113 0.55 11.70 -17.34
CA HIS A 113 -0.39 10.70 -17.85
C HIS A 113 -1.59 10.48 -16.92
N PRO A 114 -2.44 11.49 -16.67
CA PRO A 114 -3.51 11.39 -15.67
C PRO A 114 -4.56 10.31 -16.00
N GLN A 115 -4.82 10.06 -17.29
CA GLN A 115 -5.78 9.06 -17.75
C GLN A 115 -5.26 7.64 -17.52
N GLU A 116 -4.02 7.38 -17.92
CA GLU A 116 -3.42 6.06 -17.76
C GLU A 116 -2.96 5.77 -16.33
N PHE A 117 -2.73 6.80 -15.52
CA PHE A 117 -2.38 6.64 -14.12
C PHE A 117 -3.50 5.96 -13.32
N ALA A 118 -4.77 6.03 -13.74
CA ALA A 118 -5.84 5.27 -13.08
C ALA A 118 -5.61 3.75 -13.09
N GLU A 119 -4.79 3.25 -14.02
CA GLU A 119 -4.45 1.83 -14.12
C GLU A 119 -3.57 1.34 -12.95
N VAL A 120 -2.97 2.24 -12.15
CA VAL A 120 -2.15 1.87 -11.00
C VAL A 120 -2.92 1.10 -9.93
N GLU A 121 -4.25 1.24 -9.87
CA GLU A 121 -5.11 0.43 -8.99
C GLU A 121 -5.03 -1.08 -9.29
N LYS A 122 -4.61 -1.46 -10.51
CA LYS A 122 -4.38 -2.86 -10.88
C LYS A 122 -3.15 -3.44 -10.20
N ILE A 123 -2.21 -2.58 -9.77
CA ILE A 123 -1.01 -2.99 -9.05
C ILE A 123 -1.41 -3.30 -7.60
N LYS A 124 -1.42 -4.59 -7.28
CA LYS A 124 -1.72 -5.08 -5.93
C LYS A 124 -0.75 -6.20 -5.56
N GLY A 125 -0.45 -6.29 -4.27
CA GLY A 125 0.25 -7.42 -3.69
C GLY A 125 -0.68 -8.62 -3.49
N LYS A 126 -0.13 -9.68 -2.91
CA LYS A 126 -0.87 -10.92 -2.62
C LYS A 126 -2.14 -10.67 -1.78
N ASN A 127 -1.97 -9.92 -0.69
CA ASN A 127 -3.05 -9.64 0.29
C ASN A 127 -3.21 -8.13 0.56
N ARG A 128 -2.61 -7.26 -0.26
CA ARG A 128 -2.55 -5.82 -0.01
C ARG A 128 -2.83 -5.04 -1.28
N VAL A 129 -3.70 -4.05 -1.20
CA VAL A 129 -3.90 -3.08 -2.27
C VAL A 129 -2.82 -2.01 -2.11
N TYR A 130 -2.14 -1.66 -3.21
CA TYR A 130 -1.06 -0.68 -3.15
C TYR A 130 -1.51 0.74 -3.44
N PHE A 131 -2.41 0.88 -4.41
CA PHE A 131 -2.98 2.16 -4.81
C PHE A 131 -4.50 2.12 -4.69
N ALA A 132 -5.08 3.22 -4.24
CA ALA A 132 -6.53 3.40 -4.20
C ALA A 132 -6.91 4.88 -4.26
N THR A 133 -8.14 5.18 -4.65
CA THR A 133 -8.72 6.53 -4.59
C THR A 133 -9.09 6.99 -3.18
N SER A 134 -8.99 6.12 -2.17
CA SER A 134 -9.29 6.45 -0.78
C SER A 134 -8.29 5.84 0.20
N LYS A 135 -7.99 6.59 1.26
CA LYS A 135 -7.17 6.13 2.38
C LYS A 135 -7.73 4.85 3.03
N GLU A 136 -9.05 4.79 3.17
CA GLU A 136 -9.75 3.69 3.84
C GLU A 136 -9.62 2.37 3.09
N ALA A 137 -9.65 2.40 1.76
CA ALA A 137 -9.46 1.20 0.95
C ALA A 137 -8.10 0.55 1.19
N LEU A 138 -7.05 1.34 1.42
CA LEU A 138 -5.72 0.83 1.73
C LEU A 138 -5.66 0.24 3.15
N LEU A 139 -6.24 0.93 4.13
CA LEU A 139 -6.31 0.47 5.53
C LEU A 139 -7.11 -0.82 5.69
N LYS A 140 -8.15 -1.05 4.88
CA LYS A 140 -8.93 -2.31 4.88
C LYS A 140 -8.08 -3.54 4.56
N THR A 141 -7.00 -3.38 3.79
CA THR A 141 -6.10 -4.50 3.44
C THR A 141 -4.98 -4.71 4.45
N GLY A 142 -4.81 -3.78 5.39
CA GLY A 142 -3.87 -3.87 6.49
C GLY A 142 -3.71 -2.53 7.21
N SER A 143 -3.72 -2.57 8.54
CA SER A 143 -3.48 -1.40 9.40
C SER A 143 -2.06 -0.83 9.19
N SER A 144 -1.07 -1.71 9.01
CA SER A 144 0.34 -1.35 8.79
C SER A 144 0.66 -0.98 7.34
N THR A 145 -0.18 -0.18 6.69
CA THR A 145 0.02 0.26 5.30
C THR A 145 0.55 1.69 5.19
N ASN A 146 0.44 2.48 6.26
CA ASN A 146 0.77 3.92 6.31
C ASN A 146 0.43 4.66 5.00
N PRO A 147 -0.86 4.78 4.63
CA PRO A 147 -1.24 5.36 3.36
C PRO A 147 -0.91 6.85 3.28
N LYS A 148 -0.28 7.28 2.18
CA LYS A 148 -0.08 8.71 1.87
C LYS A 148 -0.72 9.05 0.53
N GLN A 149 -1.26 10.25 0.44
CA GLN A 149 -1.78 10.79 -0.81
C GLN A 149 -0.63 11.20 -1.73
N ILE A 150 -0.78 10.92 -3.01
CA ILE A 150 0.17 11.36 -4.04
C ILE A 150 -0.16 12.83 -4.38
N PRO A 151 0.79 13.76 -4.21
CA PRO A 151 0.57 15.18 -4.51
C PRO A 151 0.03 15.39 -5.93
N GLY A 152 -0.95 16.28 -6.08
CA GLY A 152 -1.57 16.58 -7.38
C GLY A 152 -2.50 15.50 -7.92
N SER A 153 -2.87 14.49 -7.12
CA SER A 153 -3.80 13.43 -7.55
C SER A 153 -4.82 13.04 -6.47
N ALA A 154 -5.87 12.33 -6.88
CA ALA A 154 -6.85 11.70 -5.98
C ALA A 154 -6.38 10.34 -5.43
N PHE A 155 -5.20 9.87 -5.86
CA PHE A 155 -4.71 8.54 -5.51
C PHE A 155 -3.90 8.56 -4.21
N TRP A 156 -4.06 7.48 -3.46
CA TRP A 156 -3.34 7.15 -2.25
C TRP A 156 -2.46 5.94 -2.53
N VAL A 157 -1.29 5.90 -1.90
CA VAL A 157 -0.35 4.79 -2.00
C VAL A 157 0.11 4.34 -0.62
N VAL A 158 0.36 3.04 -0.46
CA VAL A 158 0.91 2.50 0.79
C VAL A 158 2.40 2.83 0.90
N THR A 159 2.82 3.44 2.01
CA THR A 159 4.23 3.90 2.17
C THR A 159 5.05 3.04 3.10
N ASN A 160 4.40 2.18 3.90
CA ASN A 160 5.07 1.19 4.74
C ASN A 160 5.58 -0.02 3.93
N ASN A 161 6.55 0.25 3.06
CA ASN A 161 7.22 -0.72 2.21
C ASN A 161 8.72 -0.44 2.21
N ASN A 162 9.56 -1.45 2.10
CA ASN A 162 10.99 -1.23 1.92
C ASN A 162 11.32 -0.62 0.55
N THR A 163 12.56 -0.14 0.37
CA THR A 163 13.01 0.50 -0.88
C THR A 163 12.86 -0.41 -2.09
N ALA A 164 13.21 -1.70 -1.98
CA ALA A 164 13.07 -2.66 -3.08
C ALA A 164 11.63 -2.81 -3.56
N LYS A 165 10.65 -2.82 -2.65
CA LYS A 165 9.22 -2.83 -2.99
C LYS A 165 8.77 -1.51 -3.62
N LYS A 166 9.28 -0.36 -3.16
CA LYS A 166 9.00 0.93 -3.80
C LYS A 166 9.53 0.99 -5.23
N VAL A 167 10.76 0.49 -5.47
CA VAL A 167 11.36 0.33 -6.80
C VAL A 167 10.47 -0.55 -7.68
N ALA A 168 10.10 -1.74 -7.21
CA ALA A 168 9.25 -2.66 -7.96
C ALA A 168 7.86 -2.08 -8.28
N MET A 169 7.24 -1.38 -7.32
CA MET A 169 5.96 -0.69 -7.59
C MET A 169 6.13 0.38 -8.67
N LEU A 170 7.19 1.18 -8.60
CA LEU A 170 7.46 2.22 -9.59
C LEU A 170 7.73 1.64 -10.98
N GLU A 171 8.48 0.54 -11.07
CA GLU A 171 8.71 -0.20 -12.32
C GLU A 171 7.39 -0.66 -12.94
N GLN A 172 6.49 -1.25 -12.13
CA GLN A 172 5.17 -1.67 -12.61
C GLN A 172 4.32 -0.50 -13.11
N VAL A 173 4.37 0.65 -12.42
CA VAL A 173 3.67 1.87 -12.88
C VAL A 173 4.23 2.33 -14.22
N LEU A 174 5.56 2.41 -14.37
CA LEU A 174 6.21 2.82 -15.62
C LEU A 174 5.85 1.90 -16.79
N GLN A 175 5.80 0.58 -16.53
CA GLN A 175 5.39 -0.41 -17.52
C GLN A 175 3.93 -0.25 -17.94
N LEU A 176 3.02 0.01 -16.99
CA LEU A 176 1.60 0.28 -17.28
C LEU A 176 1.44 1.57 -18.10
N LEU A 177 2.24 2.58 -17.79
CA LEU A 177 2.30 3.84 -18.54
C LEU A 177 3.05 3.71 -19.87
N GLY A 178 3.51 2.52 -20.27
CA GLY A 178 4.10 2.26 -21.58
C GLY A 178 5.47 2.89 -21.80
N TYR A 179 6.21 3.20 -20.73
CA TYR A 179 7.61 3.61 -20.83
C TYR A 179 8.49 2.45 -21.30
N ASP A 180 9.53 2.76 -22.06
CA ASP A 180 10.52 1.77 -22.46
C ASP A 180 11.39 1.34 -21.27
N GLN A 181 12.00 0.16 -21.39
CA GLN A 181 12.83 -0.39 -20.31
C GLN A 181 14.09 0.44 -20.04
N LYS A 182 14.65 1.14 -21.04
CA LYS A 182 15.87 1.95 -20.80
C LYS A 182 15.53 3.17 -19.95
N THR A 183 14.46 3.87 -20.28
CA THR A 183 13.96 5.02 -19.52
C THR A 183 13.54 4.61 -18.12
N SER A 184 12.82 3.50 -18.00
CA SER A 184 12.41 2.96 -16.71
C SER A 184 13.62 2.65 -15.83
N ASN A 185 14.61 1.91 -16.35
CA ASN A 185 15.85 1.64 -15.62
C ASN A 185 16.62 2.91 -15.25
N SER A 186 16.68 3.91 -16.13
CA SER A 186 17.33 5.19 -15.82
C SER A 186 16.65 5.90 -14.65
N LEU A 187 15.31 5.92 -14.60
CA LEU A 187 14.55 6.52 -13.51
C LEU A 187 14.71 5.73 -12.21
N LEU A 188 14.65 4.39 -12.27
CA LEU A 188 14.82 3.52 -11.10
C LEU A 188 16.22 3.66 -10.49
N ASN A 189 17.27 3.78 -11.32
CA ASN A 189 18.63 4.02 -10.85
C ASN A 189 18.81 5.39 -10.18
N ARG A 190 17.98 6.38 -10.50
CA ARG A 190 17.98 7.68 -9.80
C ARG A 190 17.27 7.62 -8.45
N PHE A 191 16.42 6.62 -8.24
CA PHE A 191 15.65 6.42 -7.01
C PHE A 191 16.35 5.51 -5.98
N ALA A 192 17.03 4.47 -6.47
CA ALA A 192 17.79 3.52 -5.66
C ALA A 192 18.91 4.23 -4.86
#